data_AF-D8KXJ0-F1
#
_entry.id   AF-D8KXJ0-F1
#
_cell.length_a   1.000
_cell.length_b   1.000
_cell.length_c   1.000
_cell.angle_alpha   90.00
_cell.angle_beta   90.00
_cell.angle_gamma   90.00
#
_symmetry.space_group_name_H-M   'P 1'
#
loop_
_entity.id
_entity.type
_entity.pdbx_description
1 polymer ?
#
loop_
_entity_poly.entity_id
_entity_poly.type
_entity_poly.pdbx_seq_one_letter_code
_entity_poly.pdbx_strand_id
1 'polypeptide(L)' 'RNRENVPGKIVTTECDPNRNSYICLVNYMDGGKRYILQPRGVNIGDTIVSGSGAPISSGNALPL' A
#
# COMPACT_ATOMS: atom_id res chain seq x y z
N ARG A 1 4.90 8.42 4.93
CA ARG A 1 4.80 7.94 3.53
C ARG A 1 4.51 9.16 2.65
N ASN A 2 5.27 9.41 1.58
CA ASN A 2 5.26 10.73 0.89
C ASN A 2 4.10 10.94 -0.10
N ARG A 3 2.99 10.18 0.02
CA ARG A 3 1.79 10.38 -0.80
C ARG A 3 0.61 10.26 0.12
N GLU A 4 0.03 11.41 0.43
CA GLU A 4 -1.05 11.56 1.40
C GLU A 4 -2.39 11.73 0.71
N ASN A 5 -3.45 11.24 1.35
CA ASN A 5 -4.85 11.33 0.97
C ASN A 5 -5.21 10.80 -0.44
N VAL A 6 -4.30 10.08 -1.09
CA VAL A 6 -4.59 9.39 -2.36
C VAL A 6 -4.82 7.91 -2.08
N PRO A 7 -6.04 7.39 -2.27
CA PRO A 7 -6.31 5.96 -2.16
C PRO A 7 -5.64 5.22 -3.31
N GLY A 8 -5.11 4.03 -3.01
CA GLY A 8 -4.52 3.15 -4.00
C GLY A 8 -4.94 1.71 -3.78
N LYS A 9 -5.20 1.02 -4.88
CA LYS A 9 -5.65 -0.38 -4.91
C LYS A 9 -4.48 -1.30 -5.14
N ILE A 10 -4.44 -2.41 -4.40
CA ILE A 10 -3.42 -3.44 -4.59
C ILE A 10 -3.80 -4.29 -5.79
N VAL A 11 -2.85 -4.41 -6.71
CA VAL A 11 -3.07 -5.09 -8.00
C VAL A 11 -2.37 -6.43 -8.02
N THR A 12 -1.13 -6.49 -7.53
CA THR A 12 -0.33 -7.71 -7.49
C THR A 12 0.46 -7.78 -6.19
N THR A 13 0.83 -9.00 -5.84
CA THR A 13 1.79 -9.31 -4.77
C THR A 13 2.89 -10.16 -5.38
N GLU A 14 4.12 -9.75 -5.19
CA GLU A 14 5.30 -10.29 -5.87
C GLU A 14 6.40 -10.60 -4.85
N CYS A 15 7.19 -11.63 -5.14
CA CYS A 15 8.39 -11.94 -4.37
C CYS A 15 9.53 -11.03 -4.85
N ASP A 16 10.17 -10.30 -3.94
CA ASP A 16 11.31 -9.43 -4.26
C ASP A 16 12.61 -10.14 -3.84
N PRO A 17 13.51 -10.51 -4.77
CA PRO A 17 14.73 -11.26 -4.45
C PRO A 17 15.70 -10.49 -3.56
N ASN A 18 15.58 -9.16 -3.45
CA ASN A 18 16.44 -8.33 -2.62
C ASN A 18 15.98 -8.27 -1.15
N ARG A 19 14.90 -8.97 -0.79
CA ARG A 19 14.39 -9.01 0.59
C ARG A 19 13.59 -10.27 0.88
N ASN A 20 13.32 -10.53 2.16
CA ASN A 20 12.53 -11.70 2.56
C ASN A 20 11.01 -11.44 2.46
N SER A 21 10.58 -10.19 2.68
CA SER A 21 9.16 -9.81 2.61
C SER A 21 8.66 -9.68 1.17
N TYR A 22 7.43 -10.12 0.92
CA TYR A 22 6.71 -9.82 -0.31
C TYR A 22 6.46 -8.32 -0.48
N ILE A 23 6.32 -7.90 -1.73
CA ILE A 23 5.93 -6.53 -2.11
C ILE A 23 4.59 -6.53 -2.81
N CYS A 24 3.83 -5.46 -2.66
CA CYS A 24 2.58 -5.24 -3.36
C CYS A 24 2.70 -4.08 -4.35
N LEU A 25 2.23 -4.27 -5.58
CA LEU A 25 2.02 -3.18 -6.53
C LEU A 25 0.71 -2.47 -6.21
N VAL A 26 0.79 -1.16 -5.99
CA VAL A 26 -0.35 -0.30 -5.68
C VAL A 26 -0.56 0.66 -6.84
N ASN A 27 -1.77 0.62 -7.41
CA ASN A 27 -2.23 1.61 -8.37
C ASN A 27 -3.05 2.67 -7.64
N TYR A 28 -2.56 3.89 -7.61
CA TYR A 28 -3.27 5.02 -7.03
C TYR A 28 -4.29 5.60 -8.00
N MET A 29 -5.33 6.22 -7.44
CA MET A 29 -6.36 6.90 -8.23
C MET A 29 -5.81 8.10 -9.01
N ASP A 30 -4.66 8.65 -8.62
CA ASP A 30 -3.93 9.69 -9.35
C ASP A 30 -3.16 9.17 -10.58
N GLY A 31 -3.30 7.87 -10.90
CA GLY A 31 -2.61 7.21 -12.01
C GLY A 31 -1.18 6.77 -11.69
N GLY A 32 -0.64 7.16 -10.53
CA GLY A 32 0.68 6.72 -10.11
C GLY A 32 0.70 5.26 -9.64
N LYS A 33 1.82 4.59 -9.84
CA LYS A 33 2.06 3.21 -9.37
C LYS A 33 3.23 3.19 -8.42
N ARG A 34 3.12 2.44 -7.31
CA ARG A 34 4.25 2.25 -6.39
C ARG A 34 4.23 0.85 -5.81
N TYR A 35 5.42 0.36 -5.48
CA TYR A 35 5.58 -0.82 -4.66
C TYR A 35 5.58 -0.46 -3.18
N ILE A 36 4.97 -1.32 -2.37
CA ILE A 36 4.97 -1.23 -0.91
C ILE A 36 5.36 -2.60 -0.35
N LEU A 37 5.83 -2.64 0.89
CA LEU A 37 5.94 -3.91 1.61
C LEU A 37 4.53 -4.47 1.83
N GLN A 38 4.34 -5.78 1.61
CA GLN A 38 3.08 -6.43 1.89
C GLN A 38 2.82 -6.43 3.41
N PRO A 39 1.80 -5.69 3.89
CA PRO A 39 1.38 -5.78 5.28
C PRO A 39 0.63 -7.10 5.49
N ARG A 40 0.74 -7.68 6.67
CA ARG A 40 0.00 -8.90 7.01
C ARG A 40 -1.51 -8.63 6.98
N GLY A 41 -2.27 -9.52 6.35
CA GLY A 41 -3.73 -9.43 6.27
C GLY A 41 -4.28 -8.55 5.15
N VAL A 42 -3.41 -8.10 4.25
CA VAL A 42 -3.80 -7.33 3.06
C VAL A 42 -3.77 -8.23 1.83
N ASN A 43 -4.81 -8.12 1.00
CA ASN A 43 -5.05 -8.94 -0.19
C ASN A 43 -5.08 -8.11 -1.48
N ILE A 44 -4.98 -8.79 -2.62
CA ILE A 44 -5.21 -8.18 -3.94
C ILE A 44 -6.64 -7.65 -4.00
N GLY A 45 -6.79 -6.40 -4.42
CA GLY A 45 -8.07 -5.71 -4.48
C GLY A 45 -8.32 -4.76 -3.30
N ASP A 46 -7.58 -4.91 -2.20
CA ASP A 46 -7.71 -4.01 -1.06
C ASP A 46 -7.26 -2.59 -1.41
N THR A 47 -7.92 -1.62 -0.78
CA THR A 47 -7.61 -0.19 -0.94
C THR A 47 -6.86 0.30 0.28
N ILE A 48 -5.71 0.92 0.06
CA ILE A 48 -4.89 1.54 1.10
C ILE A 48 -4.84 3.04 0.89
N VAL A 49 -4.77 3.78 1.99
CA VAL A 49 -4.62 5.23 2.01
C VAL A 49 -3.60 5.63 3.06
N SER A 50 -2.99 6.79 2.90
CA SER A 50 -2.02 7.31 3.85
C SER A 50 -2.35 8.75 4.16
N GLY A 51 -2.17 9.17 5.40
CA GLY A 51 -2.54 10.51 5.85
C GLY A 51 -3.10 10.48 7.28
N SER A 52 -3.21 11.65 7.89
CA SER A 52 -3.74 11.82 9.26
C SER A 52 -5.19 11.35 9.40
N GLY A 53 -5.99 11.43 8.33
CA GLY A 53 -7.38 10.97 8.30
C GLY A 53 -7.57 9.52 7.81
N ALA A 54 -6.47 8.77 7.61
CA ALA A 54 -6.58 7.39 7.15
C ALA A 54 -7.21 6.50 8.23
N PRO A 55 -8.14 5.58 7.87
CA PRO A 55 -8.70 4.66 8.85
C PRO A 55 -7.61 3.74 9.40
N ILE A 56 -7.73 3.36 10.66
CA ILE A 56 -6.80 2.42 11.30
C ILE A 56 -7.12 1.01 10.79
N SER A 57 -6.48 0.64 9.68
CA SER A 57 -6.60 -0.66 9.05
C SER A 57 -5.27 -1.12 8.49
N SER A 58 -5.12 -2.44 8.31
CA SER A 58 -3.90 -3.03 7.75
C SER A 58 -3.53 -2.39 6.41
N GLY A 59 -2.30 -1.92 6.30
CA GLY A 59 -1.74 -1.30 5.10
C GLY A 59 -1.89 0.22 4.98
N ASN A 60 -2.67 0.85 5.85
CA ASN A 60 -2.70 2.31 5.95
C ASN A 60 -1.50 2.85 6.72
N ALA A 61 -1.10 4.07 6.40
CA ALA A 61 0.03 4.73 7.05
C ALA A 61 -0.41 6.08 7.63
N LEU A 62 -0.20 6.25 8.94
CA LEU A 62 -0.51 7.45 9.70
C LEU A 62 0.79 8.12 10.19
N PRO A 63 0.79 9.44 10.44
CA PRO A 63 1.87 10.09 11.17
C PRO A 63 1.97 9.53 12.60
N LEU A 64 3.20 9.51 13.15
CA LEU A 64 3.47 9.14 14.54
C LEU A 64 3.09 10.28 15.50
#